data_AF-A0A970HW29-F1
#
_entry.id   AF-A0A970HW29-F1
#
_cell.length_a   1.000
_cell.length_b   1.000
_cell.length_c   1.000
_cell.angle_alpha   90.00
_cell.angle_beta   90.00
_cell.angle_gamma   90.00
#
_symmetry.space_group_name_H-M   'P 1'
#
loop_
_entity.id
_entity.type
_entity.pdbx_description
1 polymer ?
#
loop_
_entity_poly.entity_id
_entity_poly.type
_entity_poly.pdbx_seq_one_letter_code
_entity_poly.pdbx_strand_id
1 'polypeptide(L)'
;LEAANFNAASVRRTSRTLGLPTEASLRFEKGLDPHLPAKALARAAQLIAEIAGGKPAAEITDVYKDLPAERVIHVRPERVNAVLGTDLPDDEMKRLLSALHFTVERVEANRLKVTVPTYRSDIEREVDLIEEIARLYGYDRIEPTLPRSSAVRGKQEGKMEQVDALRARLSAAGLDEVINYSFMNPKSLRNLGLAEDDPARAAIPILNPITEEMSLLRTTLMPGLLELLVRNLRRQITSVHVYEIGSVFLPESLPLRSQPEERPALGIALIGQAPSSGWGVAQRSVDFYDLKGFVEAALQELGVTTGLRRASHPALHPGRAAELVLDGRVVGVFGEVHPEVLERFEIDRRAYVAELDLGPLLGHSRVPVAQPLPRFPAIRRDLALLAPEGVPAQTIADIIQSEGGPLLRRLQLFDVYQGKQVPAGYRSLAYSLEWQTPDRTLTDEEIHAVQQRILTRLAQECGVKVRV
;
A
#
# COMPACT_ATOMS: atom_id res chain seq x y z
N LEU A 1 -34.17 2.69 47.94
CA LEU A 1 -34.15 3.15 46.55
C LEU A 1 -32.86 3.92 46.35
N GLU A 2 -32.11 3.66 45.29
CA GLU A 2 -30.90 4.41 44.94
C GLU A 2 -31.17 5.26 43.71
N ALA A 3 -30.80 6.54 43.77
CA ALA A 3 -30.71 7.42 42.62
C ALA A 3 -29.42 8.21 42.75
N ALA A 4 -28.47 7.95 41.86
CA ALA A 4 -27.14 8.54 41.90
C ALA A 4 -26.78 9.13 40.55
N ASN A 5 -25.80 10.03 40.53
CA ASN A 5 -25.14 10.51 39.31
C ASN A 5 -23.66 10.11 39.38
N PHE A 6 -23.19 9.41 38.36
CA PHE A 6 -21.84 8.86 38.32
C PHE A 6 -20.98 9.56 37.27
N ASN A 7 -19.67 9.59 37.50
CA ASN A 7 -18.73 10.07 36.50
C ASN A 7 -18.77 9.19 35.24
N ALA A 8 -19.18 9.77 34.11
CA ALA A 8 -19.38 9.09 32.84
C ALA A 8 -18.14 8.32 32.37
N ALA A 9 -16.94 8.91 32.48
CA ALA A 9 -15.70 8.27 32.07
C ALA A 9 -15.34 7.06 32.96
N SER A 10 -15.62 7.15 34.26
CA SER A 10 -15.44 6.03 35.19
C SER A 10 -16.35 4.85 34.86
N VAL A 11 -17.65 5.12 34.64
CA VAL A 11 -18.62 4.10 34.25
C VAL A 11 -18.25 3.45 32.92
N ARG A 12 -17.87 4.26 31.92
CA ARG A 12 -17.45 3.76 30.59
C ARG A 12 -16.24 2.83 30.68
N ARG A 13 -15.20 3.21 31.44
CA ARG A 13 -14.02 2.37 31.66
C ARG A 13 -14.42 1.06 32.34
N THR A 14 -15.16 1.15 33.43
CA THR A 14 -15.58 -0.03 34.22
C THR A 14 -16.44 -0.98 33.40
N SER A 15 -17.46 -0.46 32.68
CA SER A 15 -18.34 -1.27 31.83
C SER A 15 -17.56 -1.98 30.71
N ARG A 16 -16.61 -1.29 30.06
CA ARG A 16 -15.76 -1.88 29.03
C ARG A 16 -14.79 -2.92 29.57
N THR A 17 -14.14 -2.65 30.70
CA THR A 17 -13.23 -3.60 31.35
C THR A 17 -13.94 -4.86 31.80
N LEU A 18 -15.19 -4.73 32.29
CA LEU A 18 -15.99 -5.87 32.73
C LEU A 18 -16.76 -6.57 31.58
N GLY A 19 -16.84 -5.96 30.39
CA GLY A 19 -17.64 -6.47 29.28
C GLY A 19 -19.16 -6.47 29.56
N LEU A 20 -19.65 -5.54 30.39
CA LEU A 20 -21.05 -5.50 30.85
C LEU A 20 -21.75 -4.20 30.43
N PRO A 21 -22.30 -4.13 29.20
CA PRO A 21 -23.17 -3.04 28.79
C PRO A 21 -24.58 -3.26 29.36
N THR A 22 -24.90 -2.54 30.44
CA THR A 22 -26.24 -2.56 31.04
C THR A 22 -26.99 -1.29 30.65
N GLU A 23 -28.32 -1.32 30.77
CA GLU A 23 -29.17 -0.12 30.59
C GLU A 23 -28.69 1.06 31.47
N ALA A 24 -28.21 0.78 32.69
CA ALA A 24 -27.65 1.78 33.58
C ALA A 24 -26.32 2.32 33.04
N SER A 25 -25.37 1.45 32.70
CA SER A 25 -24.04 1.88 32.23
C SER A 25 -24.13 2.68 30.93
N LEU A 26 -25.00 2.29 30.00
CA LEU A 26 -25.24 3.00 28.74
C LEU A 26 -25.80 4.42 28.93
N ARG A 27 -26.59 4.65 29.99
CA ARG A 27 -27.11 5.98 30.34
C ARG A 27 -26.06 6.81 31.08
N PHE A 28 -25.42 6.24 32.09
CA PHE A 28 -24.41 6.95 32.88
C PHE A 28 -23.15 7.28 32.09
N GLU A 29 -22.72 6.44 31.14
CA GLU A 29 -21.53 6.72 30.32
C GLU A 29 -21.72 7.89 29.35
N LYS A 30 -22.97 8.27 29.05
CA LYS A 30 -23.31 9.45 28.23
C LYS A 30 -23.41 10.74 29.06
N GLY A 31 -23.36 10.62 30.39
CA GLY A 31 -23.65 11.70 31.31
C GLY A 31 -25.16 11.86 31.50
N LEU A 32 -25.58 11.90 32.77
CA LEU A 32 -26.95 12.26 33.15
C LEU A 32 -26.95 13.60 33.85
N ASP A 33 -28.08 14.29 33.83
CA ASP A 33 -28.26 15.54 34.55
C ASP A 33 -28.04 15.33 36.07
N PRO A 34 -27.07 16.05 36.70
CA PRO A 34 -26.88 16.02 38.14
C PRO A 34 -28.10 16.48 38.95
N HIS A 35 -29.03 17.22 38.34
CA HIS A 35 -30.26 17.71 38.99
C HIS A 35 -31.42 16.68 38.98
N LEU A 36 -31.26 15.56 38.28
CA LEU A 36 -32.31 14.53 38.13
C LEU A 36 -32.50 13.56 39.33
N PRO A 37 -31.46 13.15 40.10
CA PRO A 37 -31.57 12.07 41.08
C PRO A 37 -32.70 12.24 42.10
N ALA A 38 -32.81 13.40 42.75
CA ALA A 38 -33.85 13.65 43.75
C ALA A 38 -35.27 13.55 43.17
N LYS A 39 -35.48 14.10 41.96
CA LYS A 39 -36.77 14.04 41.24
C LYS A 39 -37.12 12.60 40.86
N ALA A 40 -36.14 11.85 40.33
CA ALA A 40 -36.32 10.46 39.93
C ALA A 40 -36.63 9.56 41.14
N LEU A 41 -35.94 9.77 42.27
CA LEU A 41 -36.15 9.04 43.51
C LEU A 41 -37.56 9.25 44.07
N ALA A 42 -38.00 10.51 44.13
CA ALA A 42 -39.34 10.87 44.58
C ALA A 42 -40.42 10.24 43.70
N ARG A 43 -40.24 10.25 42.37
CA ARG A 43 -41.16 9.61 41.43
C ARG A 43 -41.20 8.09 41.59
N ALA A 44 -40.05 7.45 41.79
CA ALA A 44 -39.98 6.00 42.03
C ALA A 44 -40.67 5.61 43.35
N ALA A 45 -40.45 6.39 44.42
CA ALA A 45 -41.11 6.17 45.71
C ALA A 45 -42.64 6.33 45.61
N GLN A 46 -43.11 7.36 44.90
CA GLN A 46 -44.53 7.56 44.61
C GLN A 46 -45.13 6.33 43.90
N LEU A 47 -44.50 5.85 42.83
CA LEU A 47 -45.00 4.71 42.06
C LEU A 47 -45.04 3.41 42.89
N ILE A 48 -44.05 3.17 43.74
CA ILE A 48 -44.05 2.01 44.65
C ILE A 48 -45.18 2.10 45.66
N ALA A 49 -45.48 3.29 46.18
CA ALA A 49 -46.59 3.50 47.09
C ALA A 49 -47.94 3.24 46.42
N GLU A 50 -48.14 3.76 45.20
CA GLU A 50 -49.37 3.60 44.43
C GLU A 50 -49.61 2.15 43.97
N ILE A 51 -48.55 1.44 43.56
CA ILE A 51 -48.67 0.12 42.92
C ILE A 51 -48.55 -1.02 43.94
N ALA A 52 -47.58 -0.94 44.85
CA ALA A 52 -47.25 -2.03 45.78
C ALA A 52 -47.69 -1.75 47.23
N GLY A 53 -48.30 -0.59 47.50
CA GLY A 53 -48.77 -0.22 48.85
C GLY A 53 -47.66 0.11 49.84
N GLY A 54 -46.42 0.30 49.37
CA GLY A 54 -45.28 0.69 50.20
C GLY A 54 -45.43 2.10 50.78
N LYS A 55 -44.71 2.40 51.87
CA LYS A 55 -44.63 3.76 52.44
C LYS A 55 -43.18 4.18 52.57
N PRO A 56 -42.83 5.46 52.31
CA PRO A 56 -41.48 5.96 52.55
C PRO A 56 -41.08 5.75 54.02
N ALA A 57 -39.95 5.07 54.24
CA ALA A 57 -39.45 4.79 55.59
C ALA A 57 -38.66 5.96 56.19
N ALA A 58 -38.14 6.86 55.35
CA ALA A 58 -37.35 8.02 55.73
C ALA A 58 -37.38 9.11 54.65
N GLU A 59 -36.89 10.30 55.00
CA GLU A 59 -36.63 11.38 54.05
C GLU A 59 -35.47 11.06 53.10
N ILE A 60 -35.37 11.81 52.00
CA ILE A 60 -34.27 11.66 51.03
C ILE A 60 -32.96 12.11 51.66
N THR A 61 -31.97 11.22 51.66
CA THR A 61 -30.59 11.57 52.03
C THR A 61 -29.83 12.03 50.79
N ASP A 62 -29.59 13.33 50.68
CA ASP A 62 -28.81 13.93 49.59
C ASP A 62 -27.42 14.38 50.09
N VAL A 63 -26.40 13.68 49.59
CA VAL A 63 -24.99 13.87 49.99
C VAL A 63 -24.31 14.97 49.17
N TYR A 64 -24.78 15.24 47.95
CA TYR A 64 -24.12 16.18 47.03
C TYR A 64 -24.97 17.43 46.81
N LYS A 65 -24.63 18.52 47.51
CA LYS A 65 -25.42 19.75 47.52
C LYS A 65 -24.94 20.83 46.53
N ASP A 66 -23.68 20.75 46.10
CA ASP A 66 -23.04 21.75 45.24
C ASP A 66 -23.27 21.44 43.75
N LEU A 67 -24.53 21.53 43.32
CA LEU A 67 -24.91 21.25 41.94
C LEU A 67 -24.32 22.29 40.98
N PRO A 68 -23.88 21.89 39.76
CA PRO A 68 -23.40 22.82 38.76
C PRO A 68 -24.46 23.87 38.41
N ALA A 69 -24.02 25.12 38.31
CA ALA A 69 -24.86 26.22 37.83
C ALA A 69 -25.23 26.03 36.36
N GLU A 70 -26.35 26.62 35.94
CA GLU A 70 -26.76 26.63 34.55
C GLU A 70 -25.70 27.31 33.67
N ARG A 71 -25.36 26.66 32.55
CA ARG A 71 -24.36 27.19 31.64
C ARG A 71 -24.97 28.31 30.81
N VAL A 72 -24.24 29.40 30.65
CA VAL A 72 -24.63 30.52 29.79
C VAL A 72 -23.63 30.63 28.64
N ILE A 73 -24.14 30.59 27.41
CA ILE A 73 -23.35 30.72 26.18
C ILE A 73 -23.86 31.93 25.40
N HIS A 74 -22.94 32.70 24.83
CA HIS A 74 -23.29 33.78 23.93
C HIS A 74 -23.22 33.33 22.48
N VAL A 75 -24.31 33.57 21.74
CA VAL A 75 -24.43 33.27 20.32
C VAL A 75 -24.48 34.57 19.53
N ARG A 76 -23.64 34.65 18.49
CA ARG A 76 -23.63 35.76 17.53
C ARG A 76 -24.42 35.35 16.29
N PRO A 77 -25.57 35.97 16.00
CA PRO A 77 -26.37 35.65 14.81
C PRO A 77 -25.57 35.67 13.50
N GLU A 78 -24.68 36.66 13.33
CA GLU A 78 -23.78 36.72 12.17
C GLU A 78 -22.89 35.48 12.05
N ARG A 79 -22.40 34.95 13.18
CA ARG A 79 -21.58 33.73 13.19
C ARG A 79 -22.41 32.50 12.81
N VAL A 80 -23.66 32.41 13.28
CA VAL A 80 -24.59 31.34 12.88
C VAL A 80 -24.73 31.33 11.36
N ASN A 81 -25.11 32.46 10.78
CA ASN A 81 -25.30 32.61 9.34
C ASN A 81 -24.01 32.38 8.54
N ALA A 82 -22.86 32.84 9.03
CA ALA A 82 -21.57 32.60 8.39
C ALA A 82 -21.13 31.13 8.42
N VAL A 83 -21.45 30.38 9.48
CA VAL A 83 -21.12 28.95 9.58
C VAL A 83 -22.08 28.11 8.74
N LEU A 84 -23.37 28.43 8.78
CA LEU A 84 -24.40 27.67 8.07
C LEU A 84 -24.52 28.06 6.60
N GLY A 85 -24.02 29.23 6.19
CA GLY A 85 -24.26 29.77 4.84
C GLY A 85 -25.72 30.18 4.63
N THR A 86 -26.39 30.62 5.70
CA THR A 86 -27.82 31.00 5.70
C THR A 86 -28.00 32.50 5.95
N ASP A 87 -29.23 32.98 5.80
CA ASP A 87 -29.66 34.31 6.22
C ASP A 87 -30.86 34.22 7.18
N LEU A 88 -30.69 33.48 8.28
CA LEU A 88 -31.72 33.31 9.30
C LEU A 88 -31.86 34.60 10.09
N PRO A 89 -33.09 35.09 10.33
CA PRO A 89 -33.32 36.20 11.23
C PRO A 89 -33.17 35.75 12.69
N ASP A 90 -32.73 36.66 13.56
CA ASP A 90 -32.49 36.39 14.98
C ASP A 90 -33.74 35.84 15.71
N ASP A 91 -34.94 36.28 15.32
CA ASP A 91 -36.20 35.79 15.89
C ASP A 91 -36.45 34.31 15.56
N GLU A 92 -36.04 33.86 14.38
CA GLU A 92 -36.11 32.44 14.00
C GLU A 92 -35.09 31.62 14.78
N MET A 93 -33.85 32.09 14.91
CA MET A 93 -32.84 31.44 15.76
C MET A 93 -33.32 31.32 17.21
N LYS A 94 -33.92 32.38 17.76
CA LYS A 94 -34.51 32.40 19.09
C LYS A 94 -35.66 31.39 19.20
N ARG A 95 -36.55 31.33 18.19
CA ARG A 95 -37.67 30.37 18.16
C ARG A 95 -37.17 28.93 18.19
N LEU A 96 -36.18 28.60 17.37
CA LEU A 96 -35.60 27.26 17.27
C LEU A 96 -34.95 26.83 18.58
N LEU A 97 -34.12 27.68 19.18
CA LEU A 97 -33.51 27.40 20.48
C LEU A 97 -34.55 27.33 21.61
N SER A 98 -35.54 28.22 21.63
CA SER A 98 -36.58 28.20 22.67
C SER A 98 -37.46 26.94 22.58
N ALA A 99 -37.66 26.39 21.38
CA ALA A 99 -38.38 25.12 21.18
C ALA A 99 -37.66 23.91 21.83
N LEU A 100 -36.36 24.04 22.09
CA LEU A 100 -35.54 23.07 22.83
C LEU A 100 -35.37 23.43 24.31
N HIS A 101 -36.18 24.35 24.82
CA HIS A 101 -36.15 24.85 26.19
C HIS A 101 -34.89 25.64 26.58
N PHE A 102 -34.09 26.09 25.62
CA PHE A 102 -33.08 27.12 25.91
C PHE A 102 -33.75 28.44 26.27
N THR A 103 -33.26 29.12 27.30
CA THR A 103 -33.72 30.48 27.60
C THR A 103 -32.85 31.47 26.81
N VAL A 104 -33.47 32.23 25.91
CA VAL A 104 -32.74 33.12 24.99
C VAL A 104 -33.13 34.57 25.23
N GLU A 105 -32.14 35.36 25.65
CA GLU A 105 -32.27 36.80 25.92
C GLU A 105 -31.40 37.58 24.94
N ARG A 106 -31.96 38.62 24.31
CA ARG A 106 -31.13 39.57 23.56
C ARG A 106 -30.46 40.50 24.56
N VAL A 107 -29.14 40.52 24.56
CA VAL A 107 -28.34 41.41 25.42
C VAL A 107 -27.77 42.59 24.65
N GLU A 108 -27.45 42.41 23.35
CA GLU A 108 -26.93 43.45 22.45
C GLU A 108 -27.45 43.24 21.02
N ALA A 109 -27.14 44.17 20.10
CA ALA A 109 -27.60 44.13 18.71
C ALA A 109 -27.14 42.87 17.94
N ASN A 110 -25.96 42.31 18.24
CA ASN A 110 -25.41 41.12 17.59
C ASN A 110 -25.04 40.02 18.61
N ARG A 111 -25.83 39.89 19.69
CA ARG A 111 -25.54 38.94 20.78
C ARG A 111 -26.79 38.44 21.49
N LEU A 112 -26.98 37.13 21.41
CA LEU A 112 -27.98 36.39 22.18
C LEU A 112 -27.29 35.71 23.37
N LYS A 113 -27.82 35.90 24.57
CA LYS A 113 -27.44 35.15 25.77
C LYS A 113 -28.36 33.94 25.87
N VAL A 114 -27.78 32.75 25.83
CA VAL A 114 -28.48 31.47 25.84
C VAL A 114 -28.15 30.73 27.12
N THR A 115 -29.14 30.53 27.97
CA THR A 115 -29.03 29.68 29.16
C THR A 115 -29.40 28.24 28.79
N VAL A 116 -28.46 27.33 29.03
CA VAL A 116 -28.51 25.92 28.66
C VAL A 116 -29.21 25.12 29.75
N PRO A 117 -30.24 24.32 29.43
CA PRO A 117 -30.85 23.42 30.40
C PRO A 117 -29.83 22.44 30.99
N THR A 118 -29.93 22.17 32.30
CA THR A 118 -28.97 21.35 33.05
C THR A 118 -28.78 19.94 32.48
N TYR A 119 -29.79 19.39 31.80
CA TYR A 119 -29.74 18.08 31.17
C TYR A 119 -29.02 18.04 29.81
N ARG A 120 -28.64 19.20 29.24
CA ARG A 120 -27.89 19.31 27.98
C ARG A 120 -26.40 19.44 28.23
N SER A 121 -25.79 18.36 28.72
CA SER A 121 -24.34 18.31 28.99
C SER A 121 -23.47 18.37 27.73
N ASP A 122 -24.06 18.14 26.56
CA ASP A 122 -23.44 18.21 25.23
C ASP A 122 -23.24 19.65 24.73
N ILE A 123 -23.94 20.63 25.30
CA ILE A 123 -23.89 22.02 24.86
C ILE A 123 -22.87 22.80 25.67
N GLU A 124 -21.70 23.04 25.09
CA GLU A 124 -20.56 23.65 25.78
C GLU A 124 -20.07 24.94 25.14
N ARG A 125 -20.31 25.12 23.84
CA ARG A 125 -19.76 26.17 22.99
C ARG A 125 -20.83 26.75 22.08
N GLU A 126 -20.51 27.90 21.50
CA GLU A 126 -21.38 28.56 20.52
C GLU A 126 -21.71 27.66 19.32
N VAL A 127 -20.76 26.85 18.84
CA VAL A 127 -20.97 25.94 17.70
C VAL A 127 -22.01 24.86 17.99
N ASP A 128 -22.12 24.40 19.24
CA ASP A 128 -23.11 23.37 19.60
C ASP A 128 -24.53 23.95 19.51
N LEU A 129 -24.70 25.25 19.81
CA LEU A 129 -25.97 25.95 19.59
C LEU A 129 -26.24 26.23 18.10
N ILE A 130 -25.19 26.46 17.30
CA ILE A 130 -25.30 26.56 15.84
C ILE A 130 -25.79 25.24 15.24
N GLU A 131 -25.27 24.10 15.73
CA GLU A 131 -25.75 22.77 15.35
C GLU A 131 -27.24 22.60 15.68
N GLU A 132 -27.67 22.99 16.89
CA GLU A 132 -29.08 22.89 17.27
C GLU A 132 -30.00 23.76 16.39
N ILE A 133 -29.56 24.97 16.05
CA ILE A 133 -30.27 25.84 15.09
C ILE A 133 -30.36 25.14 13.73
N ALA A 134 -29.25 24.63 13.21
CA ALA A 134 -29.21 23.97 11.91
C ALA A 134 -30.08 22.69 11.88
N ARG A 135 -30.03 21.89 12.94
CA ARG A 135 -30.77 20.63 13.08
C ARG A 135 -32.27 20.87 13.10
N LEU A 136 -32.75 21.88 13.83
CA LEU A 136 -34.18 22.20 13.88
C LEU A 136 -34.66 23.02 12.68
N TYR A 137 -33.79 23.85 12.12
CA TYR A 137 -34.07 24.53 10.86
C TYR A 137 -34.29 23.50 9.75
N GLY A 138 -33.47 22.45 9.74
CA GLY A 138 -33.47 21.33 8.80
C GLY A 138 -32.29 21.46 7.82
N TYR A 139 -31.39 20.48 7.82
CA TYR A 139 -30.20 20.50 6.97
C TYR A 139 -30.55 20.58 5.48
N ASP A 140 -31.66 19.97 5.06
CA ASP A 140 -32.14 20.02 3.66
C ASP A 140 -32.54 21.43 3.20
N ARG A 141 -32.73 22.37 4.13
CA ARG A 141 -33.05 23.77 3.83
C ARG A 141 -31.82 24.67 3.75
N ILE A 142 -30.63 24.14 4.05
CA ILE A 142 -29.37 24.86 3.89
C ILE A 142 -28.90 24.65 2.46
N GLU A 143 -28.82 25.72 1.68
CA GLU A 143 -28.45 25.63 0.28
C GLU A 143 -26.99 25.16 0.12
N PRO A 144 -26.73 24.08 -0.62
CA PRO A 144 -25.38 23.64 -0.89
C PRO A 144 -24.69 24.68 -1.79
N THR A 145 -23.60 25.25 -1.29
CA THR A 145 -22.77 26.18 -2.05
C THR A 145 -21.41 25.56 -2.34
N LEU A 146 -20.83 25.90 -3.50
CA LEU A 146 -19.46 25.49 -3.80
C LEU A 146 -18.49 26.27 -2.93
N PRO A 147 -17.51 25.61 -2.27
CA PRO A 147 -16.50 26.31 -1.51
C PRO A 147 -15.71 27.25 -2.43
N ARG A 148 -15.56 28.51 -2.01
CA ARG A 148 -14.73 29.47 -2.72
C ARG A 148 -13.25 29.10 -2.53
N SER A 149 -12.68 28.40 -3.50
CA SER A 149 -11.26 28.11 -3.58
C SER A 149 -10.56 29.13 -4.47
N SER A 150 -9.38 29.61 -4.07
CA SER A 150 -8.44 30.13 -5.08
C SER A 150 -7.97 28.95 -5.92
N ALA A 151 -7.96 29.09 -7.25
CA ALA A 151 -7.51 28.01 -8.13
C ALA A 151 -5.99 27.86 -7.99
N VAL A 152 -5.55 27.03 -7.05
CA VAL A 152 -4.17 26.56 -6.99
C VAL A 152 -4.07 25.36 -7.92
N ARG A 153 -3.11 25.37 -8.85
CA ARG A 153 -2.87 24.20 -9.71
C ARG A 153 -2.41 23.04 -8.84
N GLY A 154 -3.32 22.11 -8.55
CA GLY A 154 -2.97 20.82 -7.98
C GLY A 154 -1.99 20.10 -8.92
N LYS A 155 -0.98 19.46 -8.36
CA LYS A 155 -0.07 18.58 -9.09
C LYS A 155 -0.09 17.23 -8.39
N GLN A 156 -0.31 16.16 -9.14
CA GLN A 156 -0.08 14.82 -8.62
C GLN A 156 1.43 14.65 -8.40
N GLU A 157 1.82 14.12 -7.25
CA GLU A 157 3.22 13.85 -7.00
C GLU A 157 3.73 12.88 -8.05
N GLY A 158 4.87 13.18 -8.69
CA GLY A 158 5.36 12.38 -9.83
C GLY A 158 5.52 10.89 -9.51
N LYS A 159 5.76 10.54 -8.23
CA LYS A 159 5.80 9.15 -7.77
C LYS A 159 4.45 8.44 -7.90
N MET A 160 3.34 9.11 -7.63
CA MET A 160 2.00 8.54 -7.78
C MET A 160 1.68 8.29 -9.26
N GLU A 161 2.01 9.23 -10.14
CA GLU A 161 1.83 9.05 -11.59
C GLU A 161 2.63 7.84 -12.12
N GLN A 162 3.86 7.65 -11.62
CA GLN A 162 4.68 6.47 -11.96
C GLN A 162 4.08 5.16 -11.46
N VAL A 163 3.47 5.14 -10.28
CA VAL A 163 2.80 3.93 -9.75
C VAL A 163 1.58 3.59 -10.61
N ASP A 164 0.78 4.58 -11.01
CA ASP A 164 -0.39 4.34 -11.87
C ASP A 164 0.02 3.87 -13.27
N ALA A 165 1.10 4.44 -13.83
CA ALA A 165 1.68 3.97 -15.08
C ALA A 165 2.20 2.53 -14.99
N LEU A 166 2.86 2.19 -13.88
CA LEU A 166 3.32 0.83 -13.59
C LEU A 166 2.17 -0.17 -13.51
N ARG A 167 1.07 0.18 -12.83
CA ARG A 167 -0.16 -0.65 -12.82
C ARG A 167 -0.68 -0.89 -14.23
N ALA A 168 -0.86 0.19 -14.99
CA ALA A 168 -1.35 0.11 -16.36
C ALA A 168 -0.45 -0.78 -17.24
N ARG A 169 0.87 -0.67 -17.09
CA ARG A 169 1.85 -1.48 -17.82
C ARG A 169 1.75 -2.97 -17.50
N LEU A 170 1.69 -3.33 -16.21
CA LEU A 170 1.63 -4.73 -15.77
C LEU A 170 0.28 -5.37 -16.13
N SER A 171 -0.83 -4.63 -15.96
CA SER A 171 -2.14 -5.08 -16.39
C SER A 171 -2.22 -5.27 -17.90
N ALA A 172 -1.66 -4.35 -18.69
CA ALA A 172 -1.58 -4.50 -20.15
C ALA A 172 -0.69 -5.67 -20.59
N ALA A 173 0.27 -6.09 -19.76
CA ALA A 173 1.10 -7.26 -19.99
C ALA A 173 0.39 -8.58 -19.63
N GLY A 174 -0.82 -8.53 -19.07
CA GLY A 174 -1.65 -9.71 -18.76
C GLY A 174 -1.53 -10.21 -17.32
N LEU A 175 -1.09 -9.37 -16.38
CA LEU A 175 -1.12 -9.65 -14.95
C LEU A 175 -2.38 -9.04 -14.31
N ASP A 176 -2.99 -9.76 -13.35
CA ASP A 176 -4.09 -9.23 -12.56
C ASP A 176 -3.58 -8.54 -11.29
N GLU A 177 -4.04 -7.32 -10.99
CA GLU A 177 -3.72 -6.66 -9.71
C GLU A 177 -4.48 -7.34 -8.57
N VAL A 178 -3.80 -7.57 -7.46
CA VAL A 178 -4.38 -8.13 -6.24
C VAL A 178 -4.07 -7.24 -5.04
N ILE A 179 -4.98 -7.24 -4.07
CA ILE A 179 -4.81 -6.54 -2.79
C ILE A 179 -4.90 -7.60 -1.69
N ASN A 180 -3.78 -7.87 -1.03
CA ASN A 180 -3.75 -8.76 0.12
C ASN A 180 -3.80 -7.94 1.42
N TYR A 181 -4.14 -8.60 2.52
CA TYR A 181 -4.06 -7.96 3.83
C TYR A 181 -2.60 -7.56 4.14
N SER A 182 -2.43 -6.44 4.83
CA SER A 182 -1.14 -6.04 5.40
C SER A 182 -0.72 -6.91 6.59
N PHE A 183 -1.55 -7.88 6.98
CA PHE A 183 -1.33 -8.81 8.07
C PHE A 183 -0.88 -10.17 7.53
N MET A 184 0.11 -10.79 8.19
CA MET A 184 0.66 -12.08 7.80
C MET A 184 0.48 -13.13 8.89
N ASN A 185 0.38 -14.37 8.42
CA ASN A 185 0.46 -15.54 9.27
C ASN A 185 1.93 -15.80 9.67
N PRO A 186 2.25 -15.89 10.97
CA PRO A 186 3.59 -16.28 11.43
C PRO A 186 4.11 -17.57 10.81
N LYS A 187 3.22 -18.54 10.55
CA LYS A 187 3.57 -19.81 9.90
C LYS A 187 4.00 -19.60 8.45
N SER A 188 3.31 -18.76 7.69
CA SER A 188 3.63 -18.51 6.29
C SER A 188 4.94 -17.76 6.11
N LEU A 189 5.28 -16.86 7.05
CA LEU A 189 6.60 -16.23 7.08
C LEU A 189 7.71 -17.27 7.34
N ARG A 190 7.49 -18.23 8.25
CA ARG A 190 8.43 -19.35 8.48
C ARG A 190 8.53 -20.27 7.26
N ASN A 191 7.43 -20.48 6.54
CA ASN A 191 7.40 -21.36 5.37
C ASN A 191 8.35 -20.90 4.25
N LEU A 192 8.68 -19.60 4.18
CA LEU A 192 9.69 -19.06 3.26
C LEU A 192 11.11 -19.58 3.49
N GLY A 193 11.38 -20.26 4.62
CA GLY A 193 12.70 -20.81 4.92
C GLY A 193 13.73 -19.79 5.38
N LEU A 194 13.28 -18.62 5.85
CA LEU A 194 14.15 -17.58 6.40
C LEU A 194 14.83 -18.06 7.69
N ALA A 195 16.11 -17.74 7.84
CA ALA A 195 16.89 -17.99 9.06
C ALA A 195 16.27 -17.27 10.25
N GLU A 196 16.52 -17.71 11.49
CA GLU A 196 15.87 -17.12 12.68
C GLU A 196 16.23 -15.65 12.92
N ASP A 197 17.44 -15.26 12.53
CA ASP A 197 18.01 -13.92 12.60
C ASP A 197 17.76 -13.09 11.34
N ASP A 198 17.00 -13.61 10.37
CA ASP A 198 16.68 -12.89 9.14
C ASP A 198 15.87 -11.60 9.47
N PRO A 199 16.27 -10.42 8.97
CA PRO A 199 15.56 -9.17 9.22
C PRO A 199 14.07 -9.20 8.84
N ALA A 200 13.68 -9.96 7.82
CA ALA A 200 12.28 -10.09 7.44
C ALA A 200 11.45 -10.84 8.50
N ARG A 201 12.06 -11.57 9.43
CA ARG A 201 11.38 -12.18 10.60
C ARG A 201 11.19 -11.23 11.77
N ALA A 202 11.81 -10.06 11.76
CA ALA A 202 11.56 -9.01 12.74
C ALA A 202 10.22 -8.29 12.48
N ALA A 203 9.15 -9.05 12.26
CA ALA A 203 7.81 -8.52 11.96
C ALA A 203 7.13 -8.00 13.22
N ILE A 204 6.37 -6.92 13.07
CA ILE A 204 5.71 -6.22 14.18
C ILE A 204 4.46 -7.00 14.61
N PRO A 205 4.34 -7.43 15.88
CA PRO A 205 3.15 -8.11 16.37
C PRO A 205 1.99 -7.13 16.59
N ILE A 206 0.80 -7.56 16.22
CA ILE A 206 -0.44 -6.82 16.43
C ILE A 206 -0.99 -7.17 17.81
N LEU A 207 -1.26 -6.16 18.65
CA LEU A 207 -1.68 -6.37 20.04
C LEU A 207 -3.04 -7.08 20.15
N ASN A 208 -3.99 -6.71 19.29
CA ASN A 208 -5.34 -7.27 19.25
C ASN A 208 -5.68 -7.67 17.81
N PRO A 209 -5.13 -8.79 17.30
CA PRO A 209 -5.34 -9.21 15.91
C PRO A 209 -6.76 -9.74 15.70
N ILE A 210 -7.22 -9.76 14.44
CA ILE A 210 -8.53 -10.30 14.07
C ILE A 210 -8.56 -11.82 14.31
N THR A 211 -7.50 -12.51 13.89
CA THR A 211 -7.24 -13.93 14.15
C THR A 211 -5.76 -14.14 14.45
N GLU A 212 -5.37 -15.29 15.00
CA GLU A 212 -3.96 -15.62 15.24
C GLU A 212 -3.14 -15.68 13.95
N GLU A 213 -3.77 -16.06 12.82
CA GLU A 213 -3.13 -16.05 11.50
C GLU A 213 -2.93 -14.65 10.93
N MET A 214 -3.47 -13.61 11.56
CA MET A 214 -3.32 -12.21 11.16
C MET A 214 -2.61 -11.40 12.26
N SER A 215 -1.59 -11.99 12.89
CA SER A 215 -0.96 -11.41 14.09
C SER A 215 0.30 -10.59 13.84
N LEU A 216 0.82 -10.53 12.60
CA LEU A 216 2.04 -9.80 12.26
C LEU A 216 1.77 -8.79 11.14
N LEU A 217 2.43 -7.63 11.16
CA LEU A 217 2.52 -6.76 9.98
C LEU A 217 3.50 -7.34 8.96
N ARG A 218 3.19 -7.18 7.67
CA ARG A 218 4.01 -7.72 6.58
C ARG A 218 5.35 -7.01 6.42
N THR A 219 6.44 -7.77 6.40
CA THR A 219 7.81 -7.35 6.10
C THR A 219 8.22 -7.65 4.65
N THR A 220 7.43 -8.47 3.96
CA THR A 220 7.56 -8.91 2.57
C THR A 220 6.16 -9.22 2.02
N LEU A 221 5.96 -9.09 0.70
CA LEU A 221 4.72 -9.44 0.01
C LEU A 221 4.66 -10.95 -0.36
N MET A 222 5.79 -11.67 -0.34
CA MET A 222 5.87 -13.07 -0.80
C MET A 222 4.87 -14.02 -0.11
N PRO A 223 4.67 -14.00 1.23
CA PRO A 223 3.72 -14.90 1.88
C PRO A 223 2.29 -14.73 1.37
N GLY A 224 1.83 -13.48 1.26
CA GLY A 224 0.47 -13.17 0.76
C GLY A 224 0.27 -13.58 -0.69
N LEU A 225 1.29 -13.37 -1.53
CA LEU A 225 1.27 -13.82 -2.93
C LEU A 225 1.22 -15.35 -3.05
N LEU A 226 2.02 -16.09 -2.28
CA LEU A 226 2.03 -17.55 -2.31
C LEU A 226 0.72 -18.13 -1.76
N GLU A 227 0.19 -17.61 -0.66
CA GLU A 227 -1.13 -17.98 -0.13
C GLU A 227 -2.25 -17.73 -1.15
N LEU A 228 -2.15 -16.63 -1.91
CA LEU A 228 -3.07 -16.33 -2.99
C LEU A 228 -3.00 -17.38 -4.11
N LEU A 229 -1.80 -17.83 -4.50
CA LEU A 229 -1.65 -18.93 -5.45
C LEU A 229 -2.31 -20.22 -4.91
N VAL A 230 -2.04 -20.59 -3.64
CA VAL A 230 -2.65 -21.75 -2.99
C VAL A 230 -4.17 -21.67 -3.00
N ARG A 231 -4.73 -20.51 -2.64
CA ARG A 231 -6.19 -20.28 -2.61
C ARG A 231 -6.82 -20.46 -3.99
N ASN A 232 -6.15 -20.04 -5.06
CA ASN A 232 -6.63 -20.23 -6.43
C ASN A 232 -6.49 -21.68 -6.89
N LEU A 233 -5.38 -22.35 -6.59
CA LEU A 233 -5.20 -23.78 -6.89
C LEU A 233 -6.27 -24.65 -6.21
N ARG A 234 -6.60 -24.37 -4.95
CA ARG A 234 -7.70 -25.05 -4.22
C ARG A 234 -9.07 -24.87 -4.86
N ARG A 235 -9.23 -23.84 -5.70
CA ARG A 235 -10.43 -23.57 -6.51
C ARG A 235 -10.29 -24.06 -7.95
N GLN A 236 -9.29 -24.90 -8.23
CA GLN A 236 -9.00 -25.45 -9.55
C GLN A 236 -8.60 -24.40 -10.61
N ILE A 237 -8.20 -23.20 -10.18
CA ILE A 237 -7.62 -22.19 -11.06
C ILE A 237 -6.11 -22.44 -11.14
N THR A 238 -5.69 -23.14 -12.19
CA THR A 238 -4.32 -23.69 -12.31
C THR A 238 -3.30 -22.78 -12.96
N SER A 239 -3.74 -21.66 -13.55
CA SER A 239 -2.89 -20.63 -14.16
C SER A 239 -3.25 -19.29 -13.56
N VAL A 240 -2.31 -18.67 -12.85
CA VAL A 240 -2.52 -17.41 -12.13
C VAL A 240 -1.26 -16.55 -12.33
N HIS A 241 -1.46 -15.32 -12.81
CA HIS A 241 -0.39 -14.35 -13.01
C HIS A 241 -0.85 -13.04 -12.40
N VAL A 242 -0.25 -12.68 -11.27
CA VAL A 242 -0.73 -11.54 -10.47
C VAL A 242 0.41 -10.63 -10.10
N TYR A 243 0.06 -9.39 -9.78
CA TYR A 243 0.95 -8.46 -9.12
C TYR A 243 0.24 -7.72 -7.99
N GLU A 244 1.01 -7.27 -7.00
CA GLU A 244 0.54 -6.42 -5.91
C GLU A 244 1.49 -5.24 -5.77
N ILE A 245 0.95 -4.02 -5.71
CA ILE A 245 1.69 -2.84 -5.26
C ILE A 245 1.18 -2.47 -3.88
N GLY A 246 2.04 -2.59 -2.86
CA GLY A 246 1.65 -2.35 -1.48
C GLY A 246 2.83 -2.10 -0.56
N SER A 247 2.54 -1.57 0.63
CA SER A 247 3.58 -1.26 1.62
C SER A 247 3.99 -2.49 2.43
N VAL A 248 5.28 -2.59 2.73
CA VAL A 248 5.83 -3.45 3.79
C VAL A 248 6.29 -2.58 4.96
N PHE A 249 6.30 -3.14 6.17
CA PHE A 249 6.56 -2.42 7.42
C PHE A 249 7.81 -2.99 8.09
N LEU A 250 8.87 -2.18 8.15
CA LEU A 250 10.17 -2.63 8.61
C LEU A 250 10.55 -1.85 9.88
N PRO A 251 10.57 -2.50 11.06
CA PRO A 251 10.96 -1.83 12.29
C PRO A 251 12.47 -1.67 12.38
N GLU A 252 12.94 -0.55 12.94
CA GLU A 252 14.36 -0.40 13.31
C GLU A 252 14.75 -1.33 14.47
N SER A 253 13.82 -1.56 15.40
CA SER A 253 14.00 -2.46 16.53
C SER A 253 12.65 -2.88 17.14
N LEU A 254 12.66 -3.99 17.87
CA LEU A 254 11.55 -4.47 18.68
C LEU A 254 11.96 -4.51 20.17
N PRO A 255 11.09 -4.08 21.12
CA PRO A 255 9.79 -3.43 20.91
C PRO A 255 9.94 -2.05 20.24
N LEU A 256 8.89 -1.62 19.52
CA LEU A 256 8.91 -0.37 18.75
C LEU A 256 9.24 0.84 19.63
N ARG A 257 10.21 1.65 19.19
CA ARG A 257 10.58 2.95 19.78
C ARG A 257 10.21 4.15 18.89
N SER A 258 10.06 3.89 17.61
CA SER A 258 9.74 4.82 16.52
C SER A 258 8.69 4.15 15.61
N GLN A 259 8.07 4.94 14.72
CA GLN A 259 7.24 4.35 13.68
C GLN A 259 8.12 3.52 12.74
N PRO A 260 7.65 2.35 12.28
CA PRO A 260 8.41 1.55 11.33
C PRO A 260 8.56 2.27 9.99
N GLU A 261 9.59 1.91 9.23
CA GLU A 261 9.70 2.32 7.84
C GLU A 261 8.58 1.67 7.04
N GLU A 262 7.69 2.49 6.46
CA GLU A 262 6.71 2.05 5.49
C GLU A 262 7.31 2.16 4.09
N ARG A 263 7.58 1.01 3.48
CA ARG A 263 8.28 0.94 2.21
C ARG A 263 7.35 0.41 1.11
N PRO A 264 7.12 1.16 0.02
CA PRO A 264 6.31 0.65 -1.09
C PRO A 264 7.08 -0.45 -1.82
N ALA A 265 6.40 -1.54 -2.13
CA ALA A 265 6.96 -2.68 -2.84
C ALA A 265 6.04 -3.13 -3.99
N LEU A 266 6.65 -3.69 -5.04
CA LEU A 266 5.96 -4.41 -6.10
C LEU A 266 6.25 -5.90 -5.92
N GLY A 267 5.20 -6.69 -5.75
CA GLY A 267 5.26 -8.14 -5.77
C GLY A 267 4.65 -8.70 -7.05
N ILE A 268 5.24 -9.75 -7.63
CA ILE A 268 4.69 -10.47 -8.79
C ILE A 268 4.71 -11.96 -8.46
N ALA A 269 3.66 -12.70 -8.82
CA ALA A 269 3.62 -14.14 -8.67
C ALA A 269 2.98 -14.83 -9.89
N LEU A 270 3.64 -15.88 -10.38
CA LEU A 270 3.24 -16.63 -11.56
C LEU A 270 3.17 -18.13 -11.25
N ILE A 271 2.14 -18.79 -11.76
CA ILE A 271 2.01 -20.25 -11.72
C ILE A 271 1.21 -20.74 -12.93
N GLY A 272 1.51 -21.95 -13.39
CA GLY A 272 0.73 -22.62 -14.44
C GLY A 272 1.22 -22.33 -15.85
N GLN A 273 0.28 -22.03 -16.76
CA GLN A 273 0.54 -21.88 -18.19
C GLN A 273 0.78 -20.42 -18.56
N ALA A 274 1.82 -20.15 -19.35
CA ALA A 274 2.12 -18.80 -19.81
C ALA A 274 0.94 -18.19 -20.60
N PRO A 275 0.79 -16.84 -20.58
CA PRO A 275 -0.23 -16.16 -21.38
C PRO A 275 -0.16 -16.60 -22.86
N SER A 276 -1.33 -16.90 -23.44
CA SER A 276 -1.41 -17.41 -24.81
C SER A 276 -0.76 -16.43 -25.80
N SER A 277 0.23 -16.91 -26.55
CA SER A 277 0.88 -16.13 -27.62
C SER A 277 0.09 -16.14 -28.94
N GLY A 278 -1.18 -16.54 -28.91
CA GLY A 278 -2.08 -16.58 -30.06
C GLY A 278 -2.42 -17.99 -30.55
N TRP A 279 -3.27 -18.05 -31.58
CA TRP A 279 -3.72 -19.30 -32.19
C TRP A 279 -2.55 -19.98 -32.92
N GLY A 280 -2.28 -21.24 -32.59
CA GLY A 280 -1.24 -22.06 -33.23
C GLY A 280 0.11 -22.12 -32.50
N VAL A 281 0.28 -21.40 -31.39
CA VAL A 281 1.46 -21.55 -30.52
C VAL A 281 1.19 -22.64 -29.48
N ALA A 282 2.12 -23.60 -29.36
CA ALA A 282 2.01 -24.64 -28.35
C ALA A 282 2.00 -24.01 -26.95
N GLN A 283 1.03 -24.42 -26.13
CA GLN A 283 0.92 -23.96 -24.76
C GLN A 283 2.13 -24.46 -23.95
N ARG A 284 2.75 -23.57 -23.18
CA ARG A 284 3.88 -23.89 -22.31
C ARG A 284 3.63 -23.36 -20.91
N SER A 285 4.25 -24.00 -19.93
CA SER A 285 4.27 -23.48 -18.57
C SER A 285 5.05 -22.17 -18.49
N VAL A 286 4.69 -21.31 -17.53
CA VAL A 286 5.52 -20.16 -17.17
C VAL A 286 6.88 -20.64 -16.72
N ASP A 287 7.91 -19.85 -17.00
CA ASP A 287 9.27 -20.07 -16.56
C ASP A 287 9.93 -18.80 -15.98
N PHE A 288 11.20 -18.92 -15.63
CA PHE A 288 11.98 -17.81 -15.06
C PHE A 288 12.05 -16.60 -16.00
N TYR A 289 12.08 -16.80 -17.32
CA TYR A 289 12.21 -15.74 -18.30
C TYR A 289 10.91 -14.98 -18.51
N ASP A 290 9.75 -15.60 -18.26
CA ASP A 290 8.46 -14.88 -18.19
C ASP A 290 8.47 -13.88 -17.03
N LEU A 291 8.85 -14.35 -15.83
CA LEU A 291 8.96 -13.47 -14.66
C LEU A 291 9.97 -12.36 -14.90
N LYS A 292 11.13 -12.70 -15.47
CA LYS A 292 12.15 -11.71 -15.86
C LYS A 292 11.57 -10.67 -16.82
N GLY A 293 10.79 -11.08 -17.81
CA GLY A 293 10.15 -10.18 -18.77
C GLY A 293 9.20 -9.17 -18.11
N PHE A 294 8.39 -9.61 -17.13
CA PHE A 294 7.54 -8.71 -16.36
C PHE A 294 8.34 -7.73 -15.48
N VAL A 295 9.42 -8.22 -14.85
CA VAL A 295 10.34 -7.37 -14.06
C VAL A 295 11.02 -6.33 -14.95
N GLU A 296 11.52 -6.73 -16.13
CA GLU A 296 12.13 -5.80 -17.10
C GLU A 296 11.09 -4.79 -17.63
N ALA A 297 9.85 -5.21 -17.88
CA ALA A 297 8.78 -4.32 -18.29
C ALA A 297 8.43 -3.28 -17.20
N ALA A 298 8.46 -3.68 -15.93
CA ALA A 298 8.28 -2.77 -14.80
C ALA A 298 9.41 -1.74 -14.71
N LEU A 299 10.67 -2.19 -14.80
CA LEU A 299 11.84 -1.31 -14.77
C LEU A 299 11.85 -0.34 -15.96
N GLN A 300 11.46 -0.81 -17.14
CA GLN A 300 11.35 0.02 -18.35
C GLN A 300 10.32 1.12 -18.18
N GLU A 301 9.15 0.82 -17.62
CA GLU A 301 8.09 1.81 -17.35
C GLU A 301 8.57 2.88 -16.37
N LEU A 302 9.32 2.47 -15.33
CA LEU A 302 9.90 3.39 -14.37
C LEU A 302 11.11 4.17 -14.93
N GLY A 303 11.62 3.79 -16.10
CA GLY A 303 12.78 4.40 -16.74
C GLY A 303 14.10 4.09 -16.01
N VAL A 304 14.17 2.97 -15.30
CA VAL A 304 15.31 2.57 -14.45
C VAL A 304 16.12 1.47 -15.12
N THR A 305 17.45 1.60 -15.07
CA THR A 305 18.38 0.55 -15.49
C THR A 305 19.09 0.00 -14.26
N THR A 306 19.00 -1.30 -14.04
CA THR A 306 19.62 -2.00 -12.90
C THR A 306 20.64 -3.03 -13.38
N GLY A 307 21.65 -3.30 -12.57
CA GLY A 307 22.46 -4.50 -12.71
C GLY A 307 21.66 -5.75 -12.31
N LEU A 308 22.01 -6.90 -12.88
CA LEU A 308 21.41 -8.20 -12.57
C LEU A 308 22.51 -9.15 -12.09
N ARG A 309 22.33 -9.76 -10.91
CA ARG A 309 23.25 -10.78 -10.38
C ARG A 309 22.46 -12.03 -10.01
N ARG A 310 23.15 -13.18 -9.93
CA ARG A 310 22.57 -14.38 -9.32
C ARG A 310 22.31 -14.09 -7.85
N ALA A 311 21.11 -14.40 -7.37
CA ALA A 311 20.73 -14.22 -5.97
C ALA A 311 20.87 -15.52 -5.19
N SER A 312 21.11 -15.37 -3.89
CA SER A 312 20.97 -16.43 -2.90
C SER A 312 19.91 -15.99 -1.88
N HIS A 313 18.64 -16.31 -2.16
CA HIS A 313 17.52 -15.98 -1.29
C HIS A 313 16.86 -17.27 -0.79
N PRO A 314 16.60 -17.45 0.53
CA PRO A 314 16.10 -18.71 1.08
C PRO A 314 14.78 -19.18 0.46
N ALA A 315 13.91 -18.24 0.09
CA ALA A 315 12.63 -18.56 -0.54
C ALA A 315 12.73 -19.03 -2.00
N LEU A 316 13.90 -18.86 -2.65
CA LEU A 316 14.07 -19.05 -4.09
C LEU A 316 15.08 -20.15 -4.40
N HIS A 317 14.94 -20.75 -5.58
CA HIS A 317 15.84 -21.78 -6.07
C HIS A 317 17.23 -21.19 -6.39
N PRO A 318 18.34 -21.74 -5.86
CA PRO A 318 19.68 -21.15 -5.95
C PRO A 318 20.22 -21.04 -7.38
N GLY A 319 19.80 -21.95 -8.28
CA GLY A 319 20.16 -21.90 -9.70
C GLY A 319 19.26 -21.02 -10.58
N ARG A 320 18.14 -20.52 -10.04
CA ARG A 320 17.07 -19.84 -10.79
C ARG A 320 16.52 -18.64 -10.02
N ALA A 321 17.43 -17.87 -9.44
CA ALA A 321 17.14 -16.66 -8.68
C ALA A 321 18.10 -15.55 -9.10
N ALA A 322 17.58 -14.33 -9.17
CA ALA A 322 18.35 -13.15 -9.48
C ALA A 322 17.95 -11.97 -8.60
N GLU A 323 18.89 -11.05 -8.40
CA GLU A 323 18.70 -9.81 -7.67
C GLU A 323 18.97 -8.61 -8.57
N LEU A 324 18.19 -7.56 -8.35
CA LEU A 324 18.31 -6.28 -9.02
C LEU A 324 19.17 -5.36 -8.18
N VAL A 325 20.15 -4.72 -8.82
CA VAL A 325 21.10 -3.85 -8.14
C VAL A 325 21.04 -2.46 -8.75
N LEU A 326 20.80 -1.46 -7.93
CA LEU A 326 20.83 -0.05 -8.30
C LEU A 326 21.82 0.66 -7.38
N ASP A 327 22.81 1.34 -7.96
CA ASP A 327 23.85 2.08 -7.21
C ASP A 327 24.56 1.24 -6.12
N GLY A 328 24.77 -0.05 -6.40
CA GLY A 328 25.39 -1.01 -5.47
C GLY A 328 24.46 -1.58 -4.40
N ARG A 329 23.21 -1.10 -4.29
CA ARG A 329 22.19 -1.61 -3.36
C ARG A 329 21.26 -2.60 -4.06
N VAL A 330 20.90 -3.69 -3.36
CA VAL A 330 19.84 -4.60 -3.83
C VAL A 330 18.48 -3.92 -3.68
N VAL A 331 17.74 -3.82 -4.78
CA VAL A 331 16.42 -3.17 -4.87
C VAL A 331 15.31 -4.15 -5.25
N GLY A 332 15.62 -5.43 -5.39
CA GLY A 332 14.63 -6.45 -5.61
C GLY A 332 15.25 -7.82 -5.83
N VAL A 333 14.42 -8.85 -5.70
CA VAL A 333 14.79 -10.25 -5.92
C VAL A 333 13.66 -10.95 -6.66
N PHE A 334 14.00 -11.87 -7.55
CA PHE A 334 13.01 -12.65 -8.29
C PHE A 334 13.56 -14.01 -8.71
N GLY A 335 12.68 -14.99 -8.84
CA GLY A 335 13.08 -16.32 -9.27
C GLY A 335 12.01 -17.39 -9.14
N GLU A 336 12.41 -18.62 -9.41
CA GLU A 336 11.61 -19.80 -9.09
C GLU A 336 11.59 -20.01 -7.58
N VAL A 337 10.42 -20.28 -7.01
CA VAL A 337 10.27 -20.59 -5.59
C VAL A 337 11.01 -21.90 -5.27
N HIS A 338 11.70 -21.95 -4.13
CA HIS A 338 12.44 -23.15 -3.73
C HIS A 338 11.50 -24.36 -3.55
N PRO A 339 11.87 -25.58 -3.98
CA PRO A 339 11.03 -26.77 -3.85
C PRO A 339 10.52 -27.05 -2.43
N GLU A 340 11.38 -26.91 -1.42
CA GLU A 340 10.96 -27.06 -0.01
C GLU A 340 9.96 -25.99 0.43
N VAL A 341 10.03 -24.78 -0.12
CA VAL A 341 9.08 -23.71 0.17
C VAL A 341 7.74 -24.03 -0.48
N LEU A 342 7.75 -24.47 -1.74
CA LEU A 342 6.54 -24.96 -2.42
C LEU A 342 5.86 -26.07 -1.61
N GLU A 343 6.62 -27.05 -1.11
CA GLU A 343 6.11 -28.14 -0.27
C GLU A 343 5.47 -27.61 1.03
N ARG A 344 6.12 -26.68 1.74
CA ARG A 344 5.57 -26.06 2.98
C ARG A 344 4.29 -25.25 2.74
N PHE A 345 4.12 -24.70 1.53
CA PHE A 345 2.90 -24.00 1.10
C PHE A 345 1.88 -24.94 0.43
N GLU A 346 2.17 -26.25 0.30
CA GLU A 346 1.31 -27.24 -0.36
C GLU A 346 1.07 -26.94 -1.86
N ILE A 347 2.10 -26.43 -2.55
CA ILE A 347 2.08 -26.19 -3.99
C ILE A 347 2.82 -27.32 -4.71
N ASP A 348 2.10 -28.04 -5.59
CA ASP A 348 2.55 -29.25 -6.28
C ASP A 348 3.25 -29.00 -7.64
N ARG A 349 3.53 -27.74 -7.97
CA ARG A 349 4.05 -27.32 -9.28
C ARG A 349 4.97 -26.11 -9.14
N ARG A 350 5.73 -25.81 -10.19
CA ARG A 350 6.63 -24.65 -10.21
C ARG A 350 5.82 -23.36 -10.11
N ALA A 351 6.25 -22.48 -9.21
CA ALA A 351 5.78 -21.11 -9.10
C ALA A 351 6.98 -20.16 -9.11
N TYR A 352 6.74 -18.93 -9.53
CA TYR A 352 7.75 -17.89 -9.67
C TYR A 352 7.28 -16.65 -8.92
N VAL A 353 8.18 -16.00 -8.19
CA VAL A 353 7.86 -14.78 -7.44
C VAL A 353 8.95 -13.72 -7.61
N ALA A 354 8.53 -12.46 -7.64
CA ALA A 354 9.40 -11.29 -7.57
C ALA A 354 8.93 -10.36 -6.45
N GLU A 355 9.87 -9.67 -5.82
CA GLU A 355 9.60 -8.55 -4.92
C GLU A 355 10.64 -7.45 -5.17
N LEU A 356 10.16 -6.23 -5.44
CA LEU A 356 10.95 -5.05 -5.75
C LEU A 356 10.64 -3.94 -4.74
N ASP A 357 11.68 -3.31 -4.21
CA ASP A 357 11.61 -2.09 -3.41
C ASP A 357 11.34 -0.91 -4.35
N LEU A 358 10.12 -0.37 -4.33
CA LEU A 358 9.75 0.76 -5.18
C LEU A 358 10.31 2.08 -4.65
N GLY A 359 10.72 2.18 -3.39
CA GLY A 359 11.25 3.39 -2.79
C GLY A 359 12.38 4.05 -3.60
N PRO A 360 13.49 3.33 -3.89
CA PRO A 360 14.60 3.84 -4.70
C PRO A 360 14.32 3.87 -6.22
N LEU A 361 13.32 3.11 -6.69
CA LEU A 361 12.96 3.04 -8.11
C LEU A 361 12.04 4.21 -8.54
N LEU A 362 11.16 4.65 -7.65
CA LEU A 362 10.28 5.79 -7.87
C LEU A 362 11.06 7.11 -7.81
N GLY A 363 10.77 8.02 -8.72
CA GLY A 363 11.49 9.29 -8.88
C GLY A 363 12.81 9.19 -9.65
N HIS A 364 13.24 7.98 -10.03
CA HIS A 364 14.45 7.75 -10.82
C HIS A 364 14.23 7.91 -12.34
N SER A 365 13.03 8.36 -12.75
CA SER A 365 12.63 8.45 -14.16
C SER A 365 13.53 9.42 -14.94
N ARG A 366 14.05 8.93 -16.07
CA ARG A 366 14.75 9.75 -17.05
C ARG A 366 13.72 10.42 -17.94
N VAL A 367 13.76 11.75 -18.02
CA VAL A 367 12.98 12.51 -19.00
C VAL A 367 13.43 12.10 -20.41
N PRO A 368 12.52 11.63 -21.29
CA PRO A 368 12.88 11.28 -22.65
C PRO A 368 13.51 12.48 -23.37
N VAL A 369 14.71 12.30 -23.91
CA VAL A 369 15.38 13.31 -24.73
C VAL A 369 15.14 12.99 -26.19
N ALA A 370 14.52 13.93 -26.92
CA ALA A 370 14.28 13.78 -28.34
C ALA A 370 15.62 13.63 -29.09
N GLN A 371 15.71 12.60 -29.94
CA GLN A 371 16.86 12.38 -30.83
C GLN A 371 16.41 12.52 -32.30
N PRO A 372 17.25 13.11 -33.18
CA PRO A 372 16.94 13.19 -34.60
C PRO A 372 16.84 11.78 -35.22
N LEU A 373 15.96 11.63 -36.21
CA LEU A 373 15.86 10.39 -36.96
C LEU A 373 17.17 10.11 -37.73
N PRO A 374 17.65 8.86 -37.78
CA PRO A 374 18.86 8.51 -38.52
C PRO A 374 18.71 8.83 -40.01
N ARG A 375 19.71 9.48 -40.61
CA ARG A 375 19.75 9.81 -42.05
C ARG A 375 20.58 8.84 -42.88
N PHE A 376 21.45 8.07 -42.23
CA PHE A 376 22.39 7.16 -42.88
C PHE A 376 21.98 5.70 -42.63
N PRO A 377 22.27 4.78 -43.57
CA PRO A 377 21.86 3.38 -43.43
C PRO A 377 22.57 2.70 -42.26
N ALA A 378 21.89 1.75 -41.61
CA ALA A 378 22.48 0.87 -40.62
C ALA A 378 23.11 -0.35 -41.29
N ILE A 379 24.22 -0.84 -40.75
CA ILE A 379 24.87 -2.09 -41.17
C ILE A 379 24.65 -3.14 -40.07
N ARG A 380 24.14 -4.31 -40.46
CA ARG A 380 23.92 -5.42 -39.53
C ARG A 380 25.00 -6.48 -39.69
N ARG A 381 25.59 -6.90 -38.59
CA ARG A 381 26.58 -8.00 -38.53
C ARG A 381 26.25 -8.93 -37.38
N ASP A 382 26.23 -10.21 -37.66
CA ASP A 382 26.05 -11.23 -36.63
C ASP A 382 27.42 -11.73 -36.14
N LEU A 383 27.52 -12.02 -34.84
CA LEU A 383 28.69 -12.59 -34.19
C LEU A 383 28.29 -13.90 -33.50
N ALA A 384 28.91 -15.00 -33.91
CA ALA A 384 28.80 -16.29 -33.24
C ALA A 384 30.02 -16.51 -32.32
N LEU A 385 29.76 -16.63 -31.03
CA LEU A 385 30.77 -16.68 -29.98
C LEU A 385 30.67 -17.99 -29.19
N LEU A 386 31.77 -18.73 -29.08
CA LEU A 386 31.94 -19.84 -28.15
C LEU A 386 32.37 -19.28 -26.80
N ALA A 387 31.47 -19.30 -25.82
CA ALA A 387 31.69 -18.80 -24.48
C ALA A 387 31.72 -19.92 -23.44
N PRO A 388 32.60 -19.88 -22.43
CA PRO A 388 32.55 -20.82 -21.31
C PRO A 388 31.19 -20.75 -20.59
N GLU A 389 30.67 -21.90 -20.13
CA GLU A 389 29.34 -21.98 -19.49
C GLU A 389 29.18 -21.08 -18.24
N GLY A 390 30.27 -20.82 -17.53
CA GLY A 390 30.28 -19.96 -16.34
C GLY A 390 30.14 -18.46 -16.64
N VAL A 391 30.47 -18.01 -17.85
CA VAL A 391 30.50 -16.57 -18.20
C VAL A 391 29.09 -16.07 -18.55
N PRO A 392 28.48 -15.16 -17.76
CA PRO A 392 27.15 -14.65 -18.06
C PRO A 392 27.07 -14.00 -19.44
N ALA A 393 25.97 -14.24 -20.17
CA ALA A 393 25.74 -13.60 -21.47
C ALA A 393 25.70 -12.06 -21.37
N GLN A 394 25.31 -11.53 -20.21
CA GLN A 394 25.33 -10.08 -19.94
C GLN A 394 26.76 -9.53 -19.93
N THR A 395 27.72 -10.22 -19.31
CA THR A 395 29.13 -9.81 -19.29
C THR A 395 29.70 -9.66 -20.70
N ILE A 396 29.34 -10.60 -21.59
CA ILE A 396 29.72 -10.55 -23.01
C ILE A 396 29.05 -9.36 -23.70
N ALA A 397 27.76 -9.14 -23.44
CA ALA A 397 27.02 -8.01 -24.00
C ALA A 397 27.58 -6.65 -23.54
N ASP A 398 27.96 -6.52 -22.27
CA ASP A 398 28.54 -5.31 -21.70
C ASP A 398 29.88 -4.97 -22.36
N ILE A 399 30.72 -5.98 -22.61
CA ILE A 399 32.00 -5.79 -23.34
C ILE A 399 31.73 -5.37 -24.79
N ILE A 400 30.82 -6.05 -25.49
CA ILE A 400 30.44 -5.70 -26.87
C ILE A 400 29.94 -4.25 -26.92
N GLN A 401 29.10 -3.84 -25.96
CA GLN A 401 28.53 -2.50 -25.92
C GLN A 401 29.56 -1.42 -25.57
N SER A 402 30.46 -1.72 -24.63
CA SER A 402 31.56 -0.83 -24.25
C SER A 402 32.51 -0.56 -25.42
N GLU A 403 32.92 -1.60 -26.14
CA GLU A 403 33.86 -1.48 -27.27
C GLU A 403 33.20 -0.96 -28.55
N GLY A 404 31.92 -1.32 -28.75
CA GLY A 404 31.11 -0.83 -29.86
C GLY A 404 30.82 0.67 -29.76
N GLY A 405 30.73 1.19 -28.53
CA GLY A 405 30.63 2.62 -28.25
C GLY A 405 29.47 3.29 -28.99
N PRO A 406 29.60 4.55 -29.42
CA PRO A 406 28.55 5.29 -30.13
C PRO A 406 28.14 4.68 -31.47
N LEU A 407 28.98 3.82 -32.06
CA LEU A 407 28.71 3.19 -33.36
C LEU A 407 27.73 2.03 -33.26
N LEU A 408 27.69 1.35 -32.10
CA LEU A 408 26.79 0.22 -31.88
C LEU A 408 25.42 0.74 -31.43
N ARG A 409 24.46 0.72 -32.35
CA ARG A 409 23.11 1.22 -32.08
C ARG A 409 22.22 0.20 -31.40
N ARG A 410 22.34 -1.08 -31.77
CA ARG A 410 21.56 -2.17 -31.22
C ARG A 410 22.41 -3.42 -31.04
N LEU A 411 22.20 -4.09 -29.92
CA LEU A 411 22.78 -5.39 -29.60
C LEU A 411 21.66 -6.33 -29.17
N GLN A 412 21.59 -7.50 -29.78
CA GLN A 412 20.58 -8.51 -29.43
C GLN A 412 21.19 -9.90 -29.43
N LEU A 413 21.13 -10.60 -28.30
CA LEU A 413 21.33 -12.05 -28.25
C LEU A 413 20.09 -12.72 -28.86
N PHE A 414 20.25 -13.50 -29.92
CA PHE A 414 19.13 -14.13 -30.61
C PHE A 414 19.19 -15.66 -30.64
N ASP A 415 20.34 -16.25 -30.33
CA ASP A 415 20.45 -17.71 -30.21
C ASP A 415 21.45 -18.11 -29.11
N VAL A 416 21.11 -19.19 -28.40
CA VAL A 416 21.95 -19.84 -27.40
C VAL A 416 21.90 -21.34 -27.68
N TYR A 417 22.99 -21.87 -28.21
CA TYR A 417 23.08 -23.27 -28.60
C TYR A 417 24.09 -24.03 -27.74
N GLN A 418 23.63 -25.14 -27.15
CA GLN A 418 24.45 -26.09 -26.41
C GLN A 418 24.08 -27.49 -26.90
N GLY A 419 24.94 -28.07 -27.75
CA GLY A 419 24.66 -29.36 -28.38
C GLY A 419 25.95 -30.02 -28.87
N LYS A 420 25.81 -31.14 -29.60
CA LYS A 420 26.94 -32.01 -29.97
C LYS A 420 28.07 -31.29 -30.75
N GLN A 421 27.77 -30.18 -31.41
CA GLN A 421 28.73 -29.39 -32.19
C GLN A 421 29.50 -28.35 -31.35
N VAL A 422 29.20 -28.23 -30.06
CA VAL A 422 29.87 -27.30 -29.14
C VAL A 422 30.74 -28.13 -28.17
N PRO A 423 32.02 -27.77 -27.97
CA PRO A 423 32.89 -28.44 -27.00
C PRO A 423 32.28 -28.44 -25.59
N ALA A 424 32.53 -29.49 -24.81
CA ALA A 424 32.07 -29.57 -23.42
C ALA A 424 32.59 -28.38 -22.60
N GLY A 425 31.74 -27.82 -21.73
CA GLY A 425 32.05 -26.62 -20.94
C GLY A 425 31.90 -25.29 -21.68
N TYR A 426 31.47 -25.32 -22.94
CA TYR A 426 31.16 -24.14 -23.75
C TYR A 426 29.70 -24.12 -24.19
N ARG A 427 29.22 -22.92 -24.51
CA ARG A 427 27.97 -22.66 -25.23
C ARG A 427 28.23 -21.71 -26.39
N SER A 428 27.46 -21.83 -27.45
CA SER A 428 27.48 -20.89 -28.56
C SER A 428 26.43 -19.80 -28.33
N LEU A 429 26.84 -18.54 -28.40
CA LEU A 429 25.98 -17.37 -28.29
C LEU A 429 26.03 -16.61 -29.62
N ALA A 430 24.87 -16.36 -30.22
CA ALA A 430 24.77 -15.58 -31.45
C ALA A 430 24.18 -14.20 -31.16
N TYR A 431 24.96 -13.16 -31.43
CA TYR A 431 24.56 -11.77 -31.27
C TYR A 431 24.36 -11.11 -32.62
N SER A 432 23.30 -10.33 -32.75
CA SER A 432 23.05 -9.45 -33.88
C SER A 432 23.42 -8.02 -33.47
N LEU A 433 24.35 -7.42 -34.20
CA LEU A 433 24.87 -6.08 -33.95
C LEU A 433 24.42 -5.16 -35.08
N GLU A 434 23.79 -4.05 -34.73
CA GLU A 434 23.40 -2.99 -35.66
C GLU A 434 24.32 -1.79 -35.46
N TRP A 435 25.03 -1.42 -36.51
CA TRP A 435 26.02 -0.35 -36.53
C TRP A 435 25.47 0.85 -37.30
N GLN A 436 25.53 2.04 -36.70
CA GLN A 436 25.05 3.25 -37.33
C GLN A 436 25.67 4.48 -36.67
N THR A 437 25.89 5.54 -37.45
CA THR A 437 26.31 6.86 -36.95
C THR A 437 25.42 7.95 -37.56
N PRO A 438 25.13 9.06 -36.85
CA PRO A 438 24.20 10.08 -37.34
C PRO A 438 24.77 11.01 -38.44
N ASP A 439 26.07 10.97 -38.68
CA ASP A 439 26.83 11.95 -39.47
C ASP A 439 27.36 11.41 -40.82
N ARG A 440 27.45 10.08 -41.00
CA ARG A 440 27.97 9.47 -42.23
C ARG A 440 27.57 8.00 -42.39
N THR A 441 27.82 7.43 -43.57
CA THR A 441 27.78 5.98 -43.80
C THR A 441 29.04 5.33 -43.23
N LEU A 442 28.90 4.24 -42.49
CA LEU A 442 30.02 3.43 -41.98
C LEU A 442 30.58 2.54 -43.09
N THR A 443 31.90 2.33 -43.11
CA THR A 443 32.52 1.35 -44.02
C THR A 443 32.72 0.00 -43.33
N ASP A 444 32.88 -1.06 -44.14
CA ASP A 444 33.12 -2.40 -43.62
C ASP A 444 34.44 -2.50 -42.85
N GLU A 445 35.47 -1.75 -43.25
CA GLU A 445 36.77 -1.73 -42.56
C GLU A 445 36.67 -1.16 -41.15
N GLU A 446 35.86 -0.12 -40.96
CA GLU A 446 35.66 0.51 -39.66
C GLU A 446 34.95 -0.41 -38.68
N ILE A 447 33.89 -1.09 -39.16
CA ILE A 447 33.16 -2.07 -38.37
C ILE A 447 34.06 -3.26 -38.05
N HIS A 448 34.83 -3.74 -39.02
CA HIS A 448 35.76 -4.85 -38.81
C HIS A 448 36.79 -4.51 -37.74
N ALA A 449 37.37 -3.30 -37.76
CA ALA A 449 38.33 -2.86 -36.75
C ALA A 449 37.72 -2.85 -35.33
N VAL A 450 36.47 -2.40 -35.19
CA VAL A 450 35.75 -2.43 -33.90
C VAL A 450 35.46 -3.86 -33.46
N GLN A 451 35.00 -4.72 -34.38
CA GLN A 451 34.74 -6.13 -34.09
C GLN A 451 36.01 -6.87 -33.64
N GLN A 452 37.17 -6.60 -34.25
CA GLN A 452 38.43 -7.21 -33.79
C GLN A 452 38.82 -6.79 -32.37
N ARG A 453 38.57 -5.54 -31.98
CA ARG A 453 38.77 -5.09 -30.59
C ARG A 453 37.83 -5.81 -29.62
N ILE A 454 36.55 -5.90 -29.96
CA ILE A 454 35.56 -6.67 -29.20
C ILE A 454 36.04 -8.10 -28.99
N LEU A 455 36.41 -8.80 -30.08
CA LEU A 455 36.84 -10.19 -30.03
C LEU A 455 38.12 -10.39 -29.21
N THR A 456 39.08 -9.47 -29.34
CA THR A 456 40.33 -9.49 -28.59
C THR A 456 40.07 -9.37 -27.08
N ARG A 457 39.23 -8.40 -26.68
CA ARG A 457 38.88 -8.17 -25.28
C ARG A 457 38.07 -9.33 -24.70
N LEU A 458 37.09 -9.85 -25.43
CA LEU A 458 36.30 -11.02 -25.04
C LEU A 458 37.18 -12.27 -24.87
N ALA A 459 38.19 -12.46 -25.72
CA ALA A 459 39.14 -13.57 -25.59
C ALA A 459 40.02 -13.42 -24.35
N GLN A 460 40.49 -12.20 -24.05
CA GLN A 460 41.37 -11.91 -22.91
C GLN A 460 40.63 -11.99 -21.55
N GLU A 461 39.46 -11.36 -21.44
CA GLU A 461 38.74 -11.24 -20.17
C GLU A 461 37.83 -12.43 -19.86
N CYS A 462 37.25 -13.05 -20.89
CA CYS A 462 36.20 -14.06 -20.74
C CYS A 462 36.55 -15.43 -21.34
N GLY A 463 37.72 -15.58 -21.99
CA GLY A 463 38.10 -16.82 -22.66
C GLY A 463 37.17 -17.21 -23.83
N VAL A 464 36.47 -16.23 -24.40
CA VAL A 464 35.53 -16.41 -25.50
C VAL A 464 36.29 -16.57 -26.83
N LYS A 465 35.80 -17.43 -27.71
CA LYS A 465 36.37 -17.67 -29.05
C LYS A 465 35.34 -17.39 -30.14
N VAL A 466 35.79 -16.98 -31.32
CA VAL A 466 34.91 -16.92 -32.50
C VAL A 466 34.54 -18.34 -32.90
N ARG A 467 33.26 -18.58 -33.16
CA ARG A 467 32.80 -19.83 -33.78
C ARG A 467 33.02 -19.71 -35.29
N VAL A 468 33.95 -20.50 -35.82
CA VAL A 468 34.22 -20.62 -37.27
C VAL A 468 33.22 -21.56 -37.92
#